data_AF-A0A7V2UXE9-F1
#
_entry.id   AF-A0A7V2UXE9-F1
#
_cell.length_a   1.000
_cell.length_b   1.000
_cell.length_c   1.000
_cell.angle_alpha   90.00
_cell.angle_beta   90.00
_cell.angle_gamma   90.00
#
_symmetry.space_group_name_H-M   'P 1'
#
loop_
_entity.id
_entity.type
_entity.pdbx_description
1 polymer ?
#
loop_
_entity_poly.entity_id
_entity_poly.type
_entity_poly.pdbx_seq_one_letter_code
_entity_poly.pdbx_strand_id
1 'polypeptide(L)'
;MRVRRLLLPVLLAGVPPALPAEEAPKVAPSVPVSPAPAGGDAPAPDEPPLRPVPAGGARLAPVPGAPDPLARIAELARRIHGLLATLGDPDPALRDRARRELLEIGPDAIPFLEEHLRKQGFLEHARLLELLEERAAAGRPLDSAAFERALPSEADAAKAARLPAAAERYVYARYNEAVALYRKQEYLKARDLADALLVLEPKSPLRPRLADLRRYAEHQLTRREILVTTLLPETASIVIGEDIRLRLVFENVSPSVIRLEFGTGGGTGRGKAIGDVIATLCDPLGLRRSAQGSVEWDLPGEISIPPRGRWETPVVVKANAAEEDEILDPAYLRRYTLSARFPAVRLWVGDQREPRRVESELCTVLAFPKDTPWLDADPLVGLGKTLDDAKSRLNDLYLAALRVPKQDAAKAADLLVRALPRFLGPSCGPVREVLTNCLGELTGLDYGHDVKKWLAWGKVSLPAPPAASDPPAPAPGTDPAPRKDAPPVPGPDGSAAEG
;
A
#
# COMPACT_ATOMS: atom_id res chain seq x y z
N MET A 1 -18.66 -1.42 52.00
CA MET A 1 -17.40 -2.05 52.43
C MET A 1 -16.25 -1.34 51.71
N ARG A 2 -15.74 -0.28 52.34
CA ARG A 2 -14.36 -0.08 52.83
C ARG A 2 -13.25 0.04 51.76
N VAL A 3 -13.01 1.32 51.44
CA VAL A 3 -11.80 1.96 50.89
C VAL A 3 -10.74 2.12 51.99
N ARG A 4 -9.44 1.95 51.68
CA ARG A 4 -8.23 2.68 52.21
C ARG A 4 -6.94 1.99 51.70
N ARG A 5 -6.09 2.64 50.88
CA ARG A 5 -4.98 3.60 51.17
C ARG A 5 -3.66 2.94 51.62
N LEU A 6 -2.56 3.27 50.89
CA LEU A 6 -1.18 3.64 51.33
C LEU A 6 -0.29 3.65 50.05
N LEU A 7 0.10 4.78 49.44
CA LEU A 7 1.23 5.70 49.70
C LEU A 7 2.66 5.07 49.78
N LEU A 8 3.51 5.53 48.83
CA LEU A 8 5.00 5.48 48.66
C LEU A 8 5.83 5.90 49.92
N PRO A 9 7.20 5.99 49.94
CA PRO A 9 8.26 5.72 48.93
C PRO A 9 9.53 4.98 49.46
N VAL A 10 10.45 4.53 48.59
CA VAL A 10 11.90 4.44 48.92
C VAL A 10 12.75 4.81 47.68
N LEU A 11 13.50 5.90 47.82
CA LEU A 11 14.68 6.27 47.06
C LEU A 11 15.87 5.44 47.55
N LEU A 12 16.72 4.91 46.66
CA LEU A 12 18.15 4.74 46.93
C LEU A 12 18.97 4.73 45.64
N ALA A 13 20.14 5.34 45.76
CA ALA A 13 21.10 5.76 44.75
C ALA A 13 21.68 4.64 43.87
N GLY A 14 21.98 4.99 42.62
CA GLY A 14 22.83 4.24 41.71
C GLY A 14 23.60 5.19 40.80
N VAL A 15 24.89 5.37 41.08
CA VAL A 15 25.88 6.17 40.35
C VAL A 15 26.13 5.53 38.97
N PRO A 16 26.08 6.26 37.84
CA PRO A 16 26.57 5.72 36.57
C PRO A 16 28.11 5.84 36.51
N PRO A 17 28.83 4.79 36.06
CA PRO A 17 30.26 4.87 35.84
C PRO A 17 30.60 5.69 34.58
N ALA A 18 31.77 6.32 34.64
CA ALA A 18 32.35 7.18 33.61
C ALA A 18 32.50 6.48 32.25
N LEU A 19 32.10 7.18 31.19
CA LEU A 19 32.40 6.83 29.81
C LEU A 19 33.88 7.13 29.51
N PRO A 20 34.64 6.23 28.87
CA PRO A 20 35.95 6.55 28.34
C PRO A 20 35.82 7.46 27.11
N ALA A 21 36.77 8.38 26.99
CA ALA A 21 36.92 9.30 25.87
C ALA A 21 37.19 8.52 24.57
N GLU A 22 36.28 8.64 23.59
CA GLU A 22 36.55 8.21 22.22
C GLU A 22 37.24 9.33 21.45
N GLU A 23 38.39 8.95 20.87
CA GLU A 23 39.25 9.74 20.01
C GLU A 23 38.51 10.19 18.74
N ALA A 24 38.63 11.48 18.42
CA ALA A 24 38.20 12.03 17.16
C ALA A 24 39.01 11.43 15.99
N PRO A 25 38.39 10.90 14.94
CA PRO A 25 39.13 10.50 13.74
C PRO A 25 39.63 11.74 12.98
N LYS A 26 40.95 11.74 12.75
CA LYS A 26 41.70 12.65 11.88
C LYS A 26 41.04 12.79 10.51
N VAL A 27 40.58 14.00 10.20
CA VAL A 27 40.28 14.45 8.84
C VAL A 27 41.61 14.62 8.10
N ALA A 28 41.79 13.85 7.02
CA ALA A 28 42.85 14.08 6.04
C ALA A 28 42.25 14.70 4.75
N PRO A 29 43.03 15.51 4.01
CA PRO A 29 42.50 16.57 3.17
C PRO A 29 42.37 16.21 1.68
N SER A 30 41.41 16.89 1.04
CA SER A 30 41.50 17.56 -0.27
C SER A 30 42.16 16.85 -1.46
N VAL A 31 41.37 16.64 -2.52
CA VAL A 31 41.81 16.48 -3.92
C VAL A 31 40.87 17.30 -4.83
N PRO A 32 41.36 17.90 -5.92
CA PRO A 32 41.03 19.27 -6.28
C PRO A 32 39.90 19.41 -7.31
N VAL A 33 39.26 20.58 -7.23
CA VAL A 33 38.37 21.15 -8.25
C VAL A 33 39.22 21.57 -9.45
N SER A 34 38.88 21.06 -10.63
CA SER A 34 39.39 21.55 -11.92
C SER A 34 38.49 22.63 -12.52
N PRO A 35 39.04 23.48 -13.41
CA PRO A 35 38.63 24.87 -13.55
C PRO A 35 37.48 25.09 -14.54
N ALA A 36 36.76 26.19 -14.29
CA ALA A 36 35.79 26.78 -15.19
C ALA A 36 36.43 27.22 -16.53
N PRO A 37 35.74 27.09 -17.68
CA PRO A 37 36.11 27.77 -18.89
C PRO A 37 35.67 29.25 -18.85
N ALA A 38 36.54 30.06 -19.43
CA ALA A 38 36.45 31.50 -19.55
C ALA A 38 35.30 31.98 -20.46
N GLY A 39 34.75 33.14 -20.08
CA GLY A 39 34.59 34.31 -20.94
C GLY A 39 33.93 34.14 -22.30
N GLY A 40 32.64 34.47 -22.35
CA GLY A 40 31.95 34.86 -23.57
C GLY A 40 31.02 36.03 -23.28
N ASP A 41 31.52 37.25 -23.50
CA ASP A 41 30.74 38.48 -23.50
C ASP A 41 29.69 38.42 -24.61
N ALA A 42 28.41 38.48 -24.23
CA ALA A 42 27.31 38.81 -25.12
C ALA A 42 26.47 39.92 -24.45
N PRO A 43 26.21 41.05 -25.15
CA PRO A 43 25.52 42.19 -24.57
C PRO A 43 24.05 41.88 -24.30
N ALA A 44 23.59 42.24 -23.10
CA ALA A 44 22.20 42.19 -22.70
C ALA A 44 21.34 43.15 -23.55
N PRO A 45 20.12 42.76 -23.95
CA PRO A 45 19.18 43.70 -24.55
C PRO A 45 18.64 44.67 -23.49
N ASP A 46 18.63 45.96 -23.84
CA ASP A 46 18.05 47.05 -23.06
C ASP A 46 16.61 46.75 -22.64
N GLU A 47 16.43 46.44 -21.36
CA GLU A 47 15.12 46.45 -20.69
C GLU A 47 14.78 47.91 -20.33
N PRO A 48 13.65 48.47 -20.80
CA PRO A 48 13.25 49.81 -20.45
C PRO A 48 12.88 49.89 -18.95
N PRO A 49 13.21 50.99 -18.25
CA PRO A 49 12.99 51.09 -16.83
C PRO A 49 11.50 51.01 -16.50
N LEU A 50 11.13 50.01 -15.68
CA LEU A 50 9.82 49.90 -15.06
C LEU A 50 9.54 51.18 -14.26
N ARG A 51 8.49 51.91 -14.67
CA ARG A 51 7.97 53.06 -13.93
C ARG A 51 7.59 52.61 -12.52
N PRO A 52 7.94 53.37 -11.47
CA PRO A 52 7.48 53.08 -10.12
C PRO A 52 5.95 53.13 -10.08
N VAL A 53 5.34 52.02 -9.67
CA VAL A 53 3.91 51.97 -9.35
C VAL A 53 3.68 52.93 -8.18
N PRO A 54 2.82 53.95 -8.31
CA PRO A 54 2.52 54.82 -7.18
C PRO A 54 1.84 53.99 -6.10
N ALA A 55 2.41 54.01 -4.89
CA ALA A 55 1.77 53.55 -3.66
C ALA A 55 0.60 54.50 -3.32
N GLY A 56 -0.44 54.47 -4.14
CA GLY A 56 -1.65 55.26 -4.05
C GLY A 56 -2.84 54.42 -3.61
N GLY A 57 -2.68 53.67 -2.51
CA GLY A 57 -3.82 53.12 -1.79
C GLY A 57 -4.56 54.26 -1.08
N ALA A 58 -5.34 55.03 -1.83
CA ALA A 58 -6.27 56.00 -1.27
C ALA A 58 -7.27 55.22 -0.41
N ARG A 59 -7.01 55.18 0.91
CA ARG A 59 -8.00 54.77 1.90
C ARG A 59 -9.16 55.74 1.76
N LEU A 60 -10.23 55.30 1.10
CA LEU A 60 -11.51 55.98 1.10
C LEU A 60 -11.86 56.25 2.57
N ALA A 61 -11.94 57.53 2.93
CA ALA A 61 -12.40 57.92 4.25
C ALA A 61 -13.81 57.30 4.45
N PRO A 62 -14.08 56.68 5.61
CA PRO A 62 -15.38 56.08 5.87
C PRO A 62 -16.46 57.14 5.71
N VAL A 63 -17.47 56.86 4.89
CA VAL A 63 -18.63 57.73 4.69
C VAL A 63 -19.30 57.91 6.05
N PRO A 64 -19.33 59.13 6.63
CA PRO A 64 -19.94 59.35 7.94
C PRO A 64 -21.43 59.02 7.88
N GLY A 65 -21.85 58.05 8.70
CA GLY A 65 -23.23 57.56 8.76
C GLY A 65 -23.49 56.21 8.11
N ALA A 66 -22.50 55.59 7.45
CA ALA A 66 -22.62 54.20 7.03
C ALA A 66 -22.56 53.28 8.27
N PRO A 67 -23.53 52.37 8.48
CA PRO A 67 -23.48 51.39 9.56
C PRO A 67 -22.19 50.59 9.46
N ASP A 68 -21.54 50.35 10.61
CA ASP A 68 -20.34 49.52 10.69
C ASP A 68 -20.60 48.18 9.96
N PRO A 69 -19.77 47.80 8.96
CA PRO A 69 -19.93 46.54 8.25
C PRO A 69 -19.99 45.33 9.19
N LEU A 70 -19.31 45.38 10.34
CA LEU A 70 -19.40 44.32 11.36
C LEU A 70 -20.78 44.28 12.03
N ALA A 71 -21.39 45.44 12.28
CA ALA A 71 -22.73 45.52 12.84
C ALA A 71 -23.79 44.97 11.86
N ARG A 72 -23.63 45.21 10.56
CA ARG A 72 -24.50 44.64 9.51
C ARG A 72 -24.40 43.12 9.44
N ILE A 73 -23.18 42.58 9.53
CA ILE A 73 -22.96 41.13 9.56
C ILE A 73 -23.59 40.52 10.82
N ALA A 74 -23.44 41.15 11.97
CA ALA A 74 -24.03 40.68 13.24
C ALA A 74 -25.57 40.76 13.26
N GLU A 75 -26.15 41.75 12.60
CA GLU A 75 -27.60 41.87 12.43
C GLU A 75 -28.15 40.83 11.46
N LEU A 76 -27.46 40.60 10.34
CA LEU A 76 -27.80 39.56 9.37
C LEU A 76 -27.73 38.16 10.01
N ALA A 77 -26.67 37.86 10.74
CA ALA A 77 -26.52 36.59 11.47
C ALA A 77 -27.65 36.37 12.49
N ARG A 78 -28.00 37.41 13.27
CA ARG A 78 -29.14 37.36 14.21
C ARG A 78 -30.46 37.09 13.49
N ARG A 79 -30.70 37.74 12.36
CA ARG A 79 -31.89 37.52 11.54
C ARG A 79 -31.95 36.08 11.02
N ILE A 80 -30.86 35.56 10.47
CA ILE A 80 -30.77 34.18 9.96
C ILE A 80 -31.05 33.18 11.08
N HIS A 81 -30.45 33.35 12.27
CA HIS A 81 -30.73 32.47 13.42
C HIS A 81 -32.20 32.48 13.86
N GLY A 82 -32.85 33.65 13.85
CA GLY A 82 -34.28 33.75 14.12
C GLY A 82 -35.12 32.95 13.12
N LEU A 83 -34.83 33.07 11.83
CA LEU A 83 -35.52 32.33 10.76
C LEU A 83 -35.27 30.82 10.87
N LEU A 84 -34.05 30.40 11.20
CA LEU A 84 -33.72 28.99 11.42
C LEU A 84 -34.49 28.39 12.60
N ALA A 85 -34.71 29.14 13.68
CA ALA A 85 -35.56 28.70 14.78
C ALA A 85 -37.03 28.53 14.32
N THR A 86 -37.53 29.44 13.48
CA THR A 86 -38.89 29.38 12.92
C THR A 86 -39.10 28.20 11.95
N LEU A 87 -38.04 27.66 11.35
CA LEU A 87 -38.16 26.44 10.52
C LEU A 87 -38.58 25.20 11.35
N GLY A 88 -38.30 25.19 12.65
CA GLY A 88 -38.73 24.14 13.58
C GLY A 88 -40.11 24.37 14.20
N ASP A 89 -40.80 25.47 13.86
CA ASP A 89 -42.09 25.81 14.43
C ASP A 89 -43.19 24.83 13.96
N PRO A 90 -44.15 24.43 14.82
CA PRO A 90 -45.26 23.55 14.43
C PRO A 90 -46.22 24.17 13.39
N ASP A 91 -46.29 25.50 13.26
CA ASP A 91 -47.16 26.17 12.29
C ASP A 91 -46.56 26.15 10.85
N PRO A 92 -47.24 25.51 9.86
CA PRO A 92 -46.78 25.51 8.47
C PRO A 92 -46.64 26.91 7.85
N ALA A 93 -47.48 27.86 8.22
CA ALA A 93 -47.46 29.20 7.64
C ALA A 93 -46.18 29.96 8.04
N LEU A 94 -45.73 29.78 9.29
CA LEU A 94 -44.48 30.35 9.80
C LEU A 94 -43.26 29.70 9.16
N ARG A 95 -43.25 28.38 8.97
CA ARG A 95 -42.17 27.68 8.26
C ARG A 95 -42.02 28.14 6.81
N ASP A 96 -43.14 28.28 6.08
CA ASP A 96 -43.11 28.71 4.68
C ASP A 96 -42.72 30.19 4.53
N ARG A 97 -43.05 31.03 5.52
CA ARG A 97 -42.53 32.39 5.59
C ARG A 97 -41.01 32.39 5.83
N ALA A 98 -40.52 31.62 6.79
CA ALA A 98 -39.09 31.53 7.09
C ALA A 98 -38.28 31.01 5.89
N ARG A 99 -38.80 30.03 5.14
CA ARG A 99 -38.19 29.53 3.89
C ARG A 99 -38.06 30.63 2.84
N ARG A 100 -39.12 31.41 2.62
CA ARG A 100 -39.09 32.53 1.65
C ARG A 100 -38.08 33.60 2.05
N GLU A 101 -38.05 33.98 3.33
CA GLU A 101 -37.10 34.98 3.81
C GLU A 101 -35.64 34.49 3.76
N LEU A 102 -35.36 33.21 4.01
CA LEU A 102 -34.02 32.63 3.85
C LEU A 102 -33.60 32.58 2.36
N LEU A 103 -34.53 32.31 1.44
CA LEU A 103 -34.27 32.36 0.00
C LEU A 103 -33.96 33.78 -0.49
N GLU A 104 -34.62 34.80 0.07
CA GLU A 104 -34.35 36.21 -0.23
C GLU A 104 -32.97 36.67 0.29
N ILE A 105 -32.49 36.10 1.41
CA ILE A 105 -31.14 36.36 1.94
C ILE A 105 -30.05 35.76 1.04
N GLY A 106 -30.33 34.63 0.38
CA GLY A 106 -29.44 34.05 -0.63
C GLY A 106 -28.19 33.36 -0.05
N PRO A 107 -27.02 33.42 -0.73
CA PRO A 107 -25.83 32.63 -0.38
C PRO A 107 -25.30 32.86 1.04
N ASP A 108 -25.52 34.05 1.61
CA ASP A 108 -25.05 34.41 2.96
C ASP A 108 -25.72 33.57 4.06
N ALA A 109 -26.87 32.93 3.78
CA ALA A 109 -27.55 32.04 4.72
C ALA A 109 -26.94 30.62 4.77
N ILE A 110 -26.16 30.21 3.76
CA ILE A 110 -25.66 28.83 3.61
C ILE A 110 -24.84 28.37 4.82
N PRO A 111 -23.83 29.12 5.32
CA PRO A 111 -23.01 28.65 6.44
C PRO A 111 -23.80 28.39 7.72
N PHE A 112 -24.84 29.20 7.96
CA PHE A 112 -25.71 29.09 9.14
C PHE A 112 -26.69 27.91 9.02
N LEU A 113 -27.21 27.65 7.81
CA LEU A 113 -28.02 26.48 7.49
C LEU A 113 -27.22 25.19 7.70
N GLU A 114 -25.98 25.14 7.21
CA GLU A 114 -25.07 24.01 7.42
C GLU A 114 -24.79 23.78 8.90
N GLU A 115 -24.50 24.83 9.67
CA GLU A 115 -24.28 24.71 11.11
C GLU A 115 -25.53 24.21 11.85
N HIS A 116 -26.72 24.69 11.46
CA HIS A 116 -28.00 24.28 12.04
C HIS A 116 -28.31 22.81 11.73
N LEU A 117 -28.13 22.38 10.48
CA LEU A 117 -28.29 20.99 10.05
C LEU A 117 -27.25 20.07 10.71
N ARG A 118 -26.03 20.57 10.98
CA ARG A 118 -25.00 19.86 11.76
C ARG A 118 -25.47 19.62 13.19
N LYS A 119 -25.98 20.65 13.86
CA LYS A 119 -26.48 20.59 15.25
C LYS A 119 -27.67 19.65 15.40
N GLN A 120 -28.53 19.56 14.39
CA GLN A 120 -29.66 18.63 14.35
C GLN A 120 -29.26 17.20 13.92
N GLY A 121 -27.98 16.99 13.60
CA GLY A 121 -27.47 15.70 13.13
C GLY A 121 -27.84 15.37 11.68
N PHE A 122 -28.61 16.19 10.95
CA PHE A 122 -29.03 15.91 9.57
C PHE A 122 -27.85 15.85 8.59
N LEU A 123 -26.79 16.63 8.79
CA LEU A 123 -25.57 16.49 7.98
C LEU A 123 -24.86 15.16 8.22
N GLU A 124 -24.84 14.67 9.47
CA GLU A 124 -24.31 13.34 9.77
C GLU A 124 -25.20 12.24 9.15
N HIS A 125 -26.53 12.41 9.12
CA HIS A 125 -27.43 11.48 8.43
C HIS A 125 -27.29 11.52 6.91
N ALA A 126 -27.12 12.70 6.31
CA ALA A 126 -26.87 12.85 4.86
C ALA A 126 -25.52 12.23 4.47
N ARG A 127 -24.48 12.50 5.28
CA ARG A 127 -23.15 11.89 5.13
C ARG A 127 -23.16 10.40 5.39
N LEU A 128 -23.97 9.92 6.34
CA LEU A 128 -24.19 8.49 6.59
C LEU A 128 -24.95 7.86 5.42
N LEU A 129 -25.94 8.52 4.84
CA LEU A 129 -26.63 8.06 3.62
C LEU A 129 -25.68 7.98 2.43
N GLU A 130 -24.85 8.99 2.22
CA GLU A 130 -23.80 9.00 1.19
C GLU A 130 -22.79 7.87 1.43
N LEU A 131 -22.31 7.68 2.67
CA LEU A 131 -21.46 6.56 3.06
C LEU A 131 -22.15 5.19 2.92
N LEU A 132 -23.46 5.10 3.18
CA LEU A 132 -24.24 3.88 3.03
C LEU A 132 -24.50 3.56 1.55
N GLU A 133 -24.71 4.57 0.71
CA GLU A 133 -24.79 4.45 -0.75
C GLU A 133 -23.43 4.05 -1.33
N GLU A 134 -22.33 4.66 -0.87
CA GLU A 134 -20.96 4.28 -1.19
C GLU A 134 -20.66 2.85 -0.75
N ARG A 135 -21.11 2.42 0.44
CA ARG A 135 -20.90 1.08 0.98
C ARG A 135 -21.79 0.03 0.29
N ALA A 136 -23.02 0.40 -0.07
CA ALA A 136 -23.92 -0.42 -0.89
C ALA A 136 -23.39 -0.57 -2.32
N ALA A 137 -22.76 0.48 -2.86
CA ALA A 137 -22.02 0.43 -4.10
C ALA A 137 -20.76 -0.45 -3.97
N ALA A 138 -19.96 -0.27 -2.91
CA ALA A 138 -18.75 -1.03 -2.63
C ALA A 138 -18.99 -2.53 -2.44
N GLY A 139 -20.18 -2.92 -1.97
CA GLY A 139 -20.60 -4.33 -1.83
C GLY A 139 -20.93 -5.04 -3.15
N ARG A 140 -21.11 -4.33 -4.27
CA ARG A 140 -21.11 -4.96 -5.60
C ARG A 140 -19.68 -4.98 -6.12
N PRO A 141 -19.05 -6.16 -6.29
CA PRO A 141 -17.77 -6.23 -6.99
C PRO A 141 -17.94 -5.57 -8.37
N LEU A 142 -17.05 -4.62 -8.68
CA LEU A 142 -16.95 -3.99 -9.99
C LEU A 142 -16.46 -5.06 -10.99
N ASP A 143 -17.38 -5.90 -11.46
CA ASP A 143 -17.12 -6.82 -12.56
C ASP A 143 -16.94 -5.99 -13.84
N SER A 144 -15.68 -5.64 -14.09
CA SER A 144 -15.26 -4.86 -15.25
C SER A 144 -15.70 -5.53 -16.54
N ALA A 145 -15.73 -6.87 -16.60
CA ALA A 145 -16.17 -7.59 -17.78
C ALA A 145 -17.69 -7.54 -17.97
N ALA A 146 -18.50 -7.49 -16.90
CA ALA A 146 -19.93 -7.26 -16.99
C ALA A 146 -20.27 -5.83 -17.44
N PHE A 147 -19.54 -4.82 -16.93
CA PHE A 147 -19.75 -3.43 -17.34
C PHE A 147 -19.39 -3.18 -18.81
N GLU A 148 -18.24 -3.67 -19.27
CA GLU A 148 -17.85 -3.55 -20.69
C GLU A 148 -18.89 -4.18 -21.62
N ARG A 149 -19.50 -5.31 -21.21
CA ARG A 149 -20.61 -5.95 -21.93
C ARG A 149 -21.92 -5.14 -21.89
N ALA A 150 -22.12 -4.33 -20.86
CA ALA A 150 -23.32 -3.52 -20.66
C ALA A 150 -23.22 -2.13 -21.31
N LEU A 151 -22.04 -1.72 -21.77
CA LEU A 151 -21.87 -0.45 -22.49
C LEU A 151 -22.69 -0.45 -23.78
N PRO A 152 -23.36 0.67 -24.11
CA PRO A 152 -24.18 0.76 -25.32
C PRO A 152 -23.36 0.46 -26.57
N SER A 153 -23.94 -0.36 -27.45
CA SER A 153 -23.42 -0.59 -28.79
C SER A 153 -23.72 0.61 -29.70
N GLU A 154 -23.05 0.70 -30.86
CA GLU A 154 -23.39 1.72 -31.87
C GLU A 154 -24.86 1.62 -32.32
N ALA A 155 -25.44 0.41 -32.30
CA ALA A 155 -26.85 0.18 -32.60
C ALA A 155 -27.79 0.80 -31.53
N ASP A 156 -27.38 0.85 -30.26
CA ASP A 156 -28.15 1.46 -29.19
C ASP A 156 -28.15 2.99 -29.29
N ALA A 157 -27.03 3.58 -29.75
CA ALA A 157 -26.95 5.00 -30.05
C ALA A 157 -27.91 5.41 -31.18
N ALA A 158 -28.03 4.59 -32.23
CA ALA A 158 -28.96 4.83 -33.34
C ALA A 158 -30.45 4.74 -32.90
N LYS A 159 -30.76 3.85 -31.95
CA LYS A 159 -32.12 3.76 -31.37
C LYS A 159 -32.45 4.97 -30.49
N ALA A 160 -31.48 5.48 -29.72
CA ALA A 160 -31.68 6.64 -28.86
C ALA A 160 -32.01 7.93 -29.65
N ALA A 161 -31.52 8.06 -30.89
CA ALA A 161 -31.87 9.18 -31.77
C ALA A 161 -33.37 9.26 -32.13
N ARG A 162 -34.12 8.16 -31.93
CA ARG A 162 -35.55 8.04 -32.23
C ARG A 162 -36.45 8.30 -31.01
N LEU A 163 -35.88 8.67 -29.85
CA LEU A 163 -36.67 8.94 -28.64
C LEU A 163 -37.55 10.19 -28.82
N PRO A 164 -38.78 10.20 -28.29
CA PRO A 164 -39.75 11.26 -28.55
C PRO A 164 -39.34 12.60 -27.91
N ALA A 165 -38.85 12.59 -26.68
CA ALA A 165 -38.50 13.81 -25.95
C ALA A 165 -37.12 14.37 -26.34
N ALA A 166 -37.02 15.68 -26.55
CA ALA A 166 -35.77 16.35 -26.91
C ALA A 166 -34.73 16.30 -25.77
N ALA A 167 -35.17 16.44 -24.51
CA ALA A 167 -34.32 16.33 -23.34
C ALA A 167 -33.72 14.92 -23.19
N GLU A 168 -34.53 13.88 -23.37
CA GLU A 168 -34.04 12.50 -23.31
C GLU A 168 -33.04 12.21 -24.44
N ARG A 169 -33.31 12.68 -25.67
CA ARG A 169 -32.37 12.58 -26.79
C ARG A 169 -31.03 13.24 -26.47
N TYR A 170 -31.06 14.42 -25.84
CA TYR A 170 -29.84 15.13 -25.42
C TYR A 170 -29.03 14.32 -24.39
N VAL A 171 -29.68 13.84 -23.33
CA VAL A 171 -28.99 13.06 -22.27
C VAL A 171 -28.41 11.77 -22.81
N TYR A 172 -29.15 11.07 -23.69
CA TYR A 172 -28.64 9.87 -24.35
C TYR A 172 -27.44 10.16 -25.27
N ALA A 173 -27.49 11.23 -26.06
CA ALA A 173 -26.39 11.62 -26.93
C ALA A 173 -25.11 11.92 -26.12
N ARG A 174 -25.24 12.69 -25.02
CA ARG A 174 -24.11 13.00 -24.13
C ARG A 174 -23.62 11.79 -23.32
N TYR A 175 -24.50 10.88 -22.92
CA TYR A 175 -24.10 9.61 -22.32
C TYR A 175 -23.26 8.77 -23.29
N ASN A 176 -23.66 8.66 -24.56
CA ASN A 176 -22.89 7.93 -25.57
C ASN A 176 -21.53 8.61 -25.84
N GLU A 177 -21.46 9.93 -25.81
CA GLU A 177 -20.21 10.68 -25.86
C GLU A 177 -19.30 10.35 -24.67
N ALA A 178 -19.85 10.31 -23.45
CA ALA A 178 -19.10 9.90 -22.25
C ALA A 178 -18.56 8.46 -22.36
N VAL A 179 -19.37 7.54 -22.89
CA VAL A 179 -18.94 6.15 -23.18
C VAL A 179 -17.86 6.11 -24.25
N ALA A 180 -17.96 6.91 -25.30
CA ALA A 180 -16.92 7.00 -26.33
C ALA A 180 -15.60 7.54 -25.77
N LEU A 181 -15.65 8.54 -24.88
CA LEU A 181 -14.48 9.03 -24.15
C LEU A 181 -13.86 7.94 -23.26
N TYR A 182 -14.69 7.18 -22.55
CA TYR A 182 -14.24 6.04 -21.74
C TYR A 182 -13.54 4.96 -22.60
N ARG A 183 -14.09 4.60 -23.77
CA ARG A 183 -13.48 3.65 -24.72
C ARG A 183 -12.16 4.16 -25.31
N LYS A 184 -12.06 5.46 -25.57
CA LYS A 184 -10.80 6.14 -25.95
C LYS A 184 -9.80 6.26 -24.81
N GLN A 185 -10.15 5.78 -23.62
CA GLN A 185 -9.34 5.82 -22.40
C GLN A 185 -9.13 7.24 -21.86
N GLU A 186 -9.99 8.19 -22.24
CA GLU A 186 -10.04 9.56 -21.72
C GLU A 186 -10.91 9.60 -20.46
N TYR A 187 -10.56 8.79 -19.44
CA TYR A 187 -11.42 8.51 -18.29
C TYR A 187 -11.80 9.74 -17.46
N LEU A 188 -10.91 10.73 -17.35
CA LEU A 188 -11.21 11.99 -16.63
C LEU A 188 -12.36 12.74 -17.30
N LYS A 189 -12.29 12.93 -18.62
CA LYS A 189 -13.36 13.58 -19.39
C LYS A 189 -14.65 12.75 -19.36
N ALA A 190 -14.54 11.43 -19.41
CA ALA A 190 -15.70 10.54 -19.28
C ALA A 190 -16.37 10.67 -17.90
N ARG A 191 -15.58 10.73 -16.81
CA ARG A 191 -16.06 10.97 -15.45
C ARG A 191 -16.75 12.32 -15.33
N ASP A 192 -16.08 13.39 -15.78
CA ASP A 192 -16.58 14.76 -15.66
C ASP A 192 -17.88 14.96 -16.44
N LEU A 193 -17.98 14.39 -17.66
CA LEU A 193 -19.20 14.45 -18.45
C LEU A 193 -20.32 13.63 -17.80
N ALA A 194 -20.03 12.45 -17.24
CA ALA A 194 -21.02 11.65 -16.54
C ALA A 194 -21.54 12.37 -15.28
N ASP A 195 -20.66 13.01 -14.52
CA ASP A 195 -21.01 13.78 -13.32
C ASP A 195 -21.83 15.02 -13.66
N ALA A 196 -21.43 15.77 -14.69
CA ALA A 196 -22.20 16.92 -15.19
C ALA A 196 -23.62 16.51 -15.61
N LEU A 197 -23.80 15.35 -16.25
CA LEU A 197 -25.13 14.83 -16.62
C LEU A 197 -25.96 14.42 -15.40
N LEU A 198 -25.34 13.86 -14.36
CA LEU A 198 -26.03 13.52 -13.11
C LEU A 198 -26.52 14.76 -12.37
N VAL A 199 -25.77 15.87 -12.44
CA VAL A 199 -26.15 17.17 -11.85
C VAL A 199 -27.25 17.85 -12.66
N LEU A 200 -27.12 17.90 -13.98
CA LEU A 200 -28.08 18.58 -14.86
C LEU A 200 -29.43 17.86 -14.92
N GLU A 201 -29.44 16.53 -14.93
CA GLU A 201 -30.64 15.72 -15.17
C GLU A 201 -30.81 14.62 -14.11
N PRO A 202 -31.04 14.99 -12.83
CA PRO A 202 -31.01 14.06 -11.70
C PRO A 202 -32.12 13.01 -11.75
N LYS A 203 -33.20 13.25 -12.52
CA LYS A 203 -34.35 12.36 -12.70
C LYS A 203 -34.28 11.51 -13.98
N SER A 204 -33.16 11.57 -14.72
CA SER A 204 -33.00 10.82 -15.95
C SER A 204 -33.12 9.30 -15.72
N PRO A 205 -33.77 8.55 -16.62
CA PRO A 205 -33.78 7.08 -16.56
C PRO A 205 -32.37 6.48 -16.72
N LEU A 206 -31.41 7.25 -17.23
CA LEU A 206 -30.01 6.84 -17.38
C LEU A 206 -29.16 7.04 -16.11
N ARG A 207 -29.71 7.61 -15.04
CA ARG A 207 -28.96 7.88 -13.79
C ARG A 207 -28.15 6.67 -13.30
N PRO A 208 -28.68 5.43 -13.22
CA PRO A 208 -27.89 4.28 -12.77
C PRO A 208 -26.68 4.02 -13.67
N ARG A 209 -26.85 4.15 -14.99
CA ARG A 209 -25.77 3.92 -15.97
C ARG A 209 -24.71 5.02 -15.96
N LEU A 210 -25.13 6.27 -15.72
CA LEU A 210 -24.21 7.40 -15.55
C LEU A 210 -23.41 7.27 -14.25
N ALA A 211 -24.05 6.85 -13.16
CA ALA A 211 -23.37 6.58 -11.90
C ALA A 211 -22.38 5.42 -12.02
N ASP A 212 -22.76 4.34 -12.72
CA ASP A 212 -21.85 3.24 -13.03
C ASP A 212 -20.67 3.73 -13.89
N LEU A 213 -20.92 4.44 -14.99
CA LEU A 213 -19.86 4.98 -15.85
C LEU A 213 -18.91 5.91 -15.10
N ARG A 214 -19.44 6.81 -14.25
CA ARG A 214 -18.62 7.68 -13.37
C ARG A 214 -17.72 6.83 -12.48
N ARG A 215 -18.30 5.83 -11.80
CA ARG A 215 -17.58 4.94 -10.89
C ARG A 215 -16.53 4.08 -11.61
N TYR A 216 -16.84 3.55 -12.80
CA TYR A 216 -15.87 2.79 -13.59
C TYR A 216 -14.77 3.67 -14.15
N ALA A 217 -15.09 4.87 -14.64
CA ALA A 217 -14.09 5.84 -15.10
C ALA A 217 -13.18 6.28 -13.95
N GLU A 218 -13.75 6.57 -12.77
CA GLU A 218 -13.00 6.86 -11.55
C GLU A 218 -12.13 5.68 -11.14
N HIS A 219 -12.66 4.46 -11.11
CA HIS A 219 -11.89 3.26 -10.83
C HIS A 219 -10.79 3.01 -11.87
N GLN A 220 -10.98 3.36 -13.15
CA GLN A 220 -9.93 3.30 -14.17
C GLN A 220 -8.91 4.43 -14.02
N LEU A 221 -9.29 5.62 -13.54
CA LEU A 221 -8.35 6.69 -13.16
C LEU A 221 -7.53 6.32 -11.92
N THR A 222 -8.15 5.57 -11.02
CA THR A 222 -7.50 5.00 -9.83
C THR A 222 -6.58 3.84 -10.24
N ARG A 223 -7.01 2.95 -11.16
CA ARG A 223 -6.24 1.79 -11.65
C ARG A 223 -5.15 2.15 -12.65
N ARG A 224 -5.35 3.18 -13.48
CA ARG A 224 -4.27 3.78 -14.26
C ARG A 224 -3.56 4.76 -13.36
N GLU A 225 -2.71 4.20 -12.51
CA GLU A 225 -1.67 4.90 -11.82
C GLU A 225 -0.83 5.64 -12.87
N ILE A 226 -1.21 6.89 -13.17
CA ILE A 226 -0.40 7.85 -13.93
C ILE A 226 1.01 7.85 -13.32
N LEU A 227 1.06 7.68 -12.00
CA LEU A 227 2.25 7.51 -11.19
C LEU A 227 2.13 6.20 -10.39
N VAL A 228 3.00 5.23 -10.66
CA VAL A 228 3.17 4.02 -9.84
C VAL A 228 4.20 4.33 -8.77
N THR A 229 3.90 4.00 -7.52
CA THR A 229 4.83 4.21 -6.40
C THR A 229 5.18 2.87 -5.78
N THR A 230 6.47 2.52 -5.77
CA THR A 230 6.94 1.23 -5.23
C THR A 230 8.08 1.43 -4.25
N LEU A 231 8.12 0.59 -3.23
CA LEU A 231 9.29 0.41 -2.37
C LEU A 231 10.02 -0.85 -2.84
N LEU A 232 11.26 -0.70 -3.28
CA LEU A 232 12.09 -1.81 -3.73
C LEU A 232 13.20 -2.05 -2.71
N PRO A 233 13.26 -3.22 -2.07
CA PRO A 233 14.34 -3.52 -1.14
C PRO A 233 15.65 -3.77 -1.92
N GLU A 234 16.78 -3.32 -1.37
CA GLU A 234 18.09 -3.63 -1.97
C GLU A 234 18.40 -5.13 -1.89
N THR A 235 18.01 -5.76 -0.78
CA THR A 235 18.09 -7.20 -0.54
C THR A 235 16.74 -7.73 -0.10
N ALA A 236 16.35 -8.91 -0.60
CA ALA A 236 15.09 -9.55 -0.19
C ALA A 236 15.08 -9.97 1.29
N SER A 237 16.28 -10.11 1.88
CA SER A 237 16.48 -10.49 3.27
C SER A 237 17.63 -9.72 3.92
N ILE A 238 17.58 -9.58 5.24
CA ILE A 238 18.62 -8.97 6.08
C ILE A 238 18.85 -9.83 7.33
N VAL A 239 19.83 -9.47 8.15
CA VAL A 239 20.03 -10.05 9.49
C VAL A 239 19.36 -9.15 10.54
N ILE A 240 18.78 -9.75 11.59
CA ILE A 240 18.16 -9.01 12.69
C ILE A 240 19.19 -8.05 13.32
N GLY A 241 18.82 -6.77 13.38
CA GLY A 241 19.66 -5.67 13.86
C GLY A 241 20.37 -4.88 12.75
N GLU A 242 20.30 -5.32 11.49
CA GLU A 242 20.73 -4.52 10.35
C GLU A 242 19.63 -3.54 9.91
N ASP A 243 20.04 -2.43 9.29
CA ASP A 243 19.10 -1.48 8.71
C ASP A 243 18.50 -2.03 7.41
N ILE A 244 17.20 -1.86 7.23
CA ILE A 244 16.51 -2.20 5.98
C ILE A 244 16.73 -1.06 4.99
N ARG A 245 17.50 -1.33 3.94
CA ARG A 245 17.75 -0.39 2.84
C ARG A 245 16.76 -0.62 1.70
N LEU A 246 16.06 0.44 1.32
CA LEU A 246 15.05 0.42 0.27
C LEU A 246 15.34 1.55 -0.73
N ARG A 247 14.75 1.43 -1.91
CA ARG A 247 14.60 2.52 -2.87
C ARG A 247 13.13 2.84 -3.00
N LEU A 248 12.77 4.09 -2.72
CA LEU A 248 11.46 4.62 -3.05
C LEU A 248 11.48 5.03 -4.52
N VAL A 249 10.55 4.47 -5.29
CA VAL A 249 10.50 4.60 -6.74
C VAL A 249 9.17 5.20 -7.14
N PHE A 250 9.24 6.25 -7.94
CA PHE A 250 8.11 6.80 -8.65
C PHE A 250 8.27 6.54 -10.15
N GLU A 251 7.36 5.79 -10.74
CA GLU A 251 7.35 5.47 -12.17
C GLU A 251 6.20 6.21 -12.86
N ASN A 252 6.54 6.99 -13.89
CA ASN A 252 5.57 7.71 -14.68
C ASN A 252 5.05 6.82 -15.81
N VAL A 253 3.81 6.34 -15.70
CA VAL A 253 3.16 5.53 -16.73
C VAL A 253 2.48 6.40 -17.79
N SER A 254 2.34 7.71 -17.56
CA SER A 254 1.76 8.66 -18.50
C SER A 254 2.72 8.99 -19.65
N PRO A 255 2.18 9.31 -20.85
CA PRO A 255 2.97 9.89 -21.95
C PRO A 255 3.35 11.36 -21.73
N SER A 256 2.87 12.00 -20.66
CA SER A 256 3.19 13.38 -20.29
C SER A 256 4.18 13.43 -19.13
N VAL A 257 4.95 14.53 -19.02
CA VAL A 257 5.78 14.79 -17.84
C VAL A 257 4.88 14.88 -16.62
N ILE A 258 5.30 14.24 -15.52
CA ILE A 258 4.67 14.39 -14.21
C ILE A 258 5.53 15.31 -13.35
N ARG A 259 4.88 16.22 -12.61
CA ARG A 259 5.53 16.92 -11.48
C ARG A 259 4.75 16.67 -10.20
N LEU A 260 5.47 16.31 -9.15
CA LEU A 260 4.94 16.11 -7.81
C LEU A 260 5.39 17.28 -6.95
N GLU A 261 4.45 18.09 -6.49
CA GLU A 261 4.68 19.12 -5.49
C GLU A 261 4.19 18.61 -4.14
N PHE A 262 5.11 18.40 -3.21
CA PHE A 262 4.78 18.03 -1.84
C PHE A 262 4.43 19.31 -1.07
N GLY A 263 3.22 19.37 -0.50
CA GLY A 263 2.70 20.59 0.13
C GLY A 263 3.68 21.18 1.16
N THR A 264 3.99 22.47 1.04
CA THR A 264 4.95 23.21 1.88
C THR A 264 4.42 23.57 3.26
N GLY A 265 3.59 22.72 3.88
CA GLY A 265 2.85 23.00 5.12
C GLY A 265 3.68 23.46 6.33
N GLY A 266 5.01 23.46 6.24
CA GLY A 266 5.92 23.94 7.30
C GLY A 266 7.11 24.78 6.83
N GLY A 267 7.08 25.38 5.64
CA GLY A 267 8.08 26.40 5.23
C GLY A 267 9.50 25.91 4.90
N THR A 268 9.81 24.62 5.02
CA THR A 268 11.15 24.08 4.74
C THR A 268 11.40 23.74 3.26
N GLY A 269 10.38 23.85 2.39
CA GLY A 269 10.49 23.51 0.97
C GLY A 269 10.81 22.03 0.70
N ARG A 270 10.69 21.15 1.71
CA ARG A 270 10.91 19.70 1.59
C ARG A 270 9.59 18.95 1.67
N GLY A 271 9.46 17.93 0.85
CA GLY A 271 8.40 16.94 0.97
C GLY A 271 8.69 15.99 2.12
N LYS A 272 7.64 15.36 2.65
CA LYS A 272 7.75 14.27 3.62
C LYS A 272 7.01 13.05 3.11
N ALA A 273 7.61 11.89 3.30
CA ALA A 273 6.92 10.60 3.19
C ALA A 273 6.90 9.93 4.55
N ILE A 274 5.78 9.28 4.87
CA ILE A 274 5.61 8.51 6.09
C ILE A 274 5.65 7.04 5.70
N GLY A 275 6.73 6.35 6.07
CA GLY A 275 6.86 4.92 5.96
C GLY A 275 6.16 4.23 7.11
N ASP A 276 5.09 3.46 6.85
CA ASP A 276 4.53 2.55 7.83
C ASP A 276 5.33 1.26 7.84
N VAL A 277 5.64 0.79 9.04
CA VAL A 277 6.44 -0.41 9.26
C VAL A 277 5.64 -1.35 10.15
N ILE A 278 5.31 -2.54 9.64
CA ILE A 278 4.70 -3.60 10.44
C ILE A 278 5.72 -4.72 10.57
N ALA A 279 6.27 -4.86 11.78
CA ALA A 279 7.17 -5.96 12.12
C ALA A 279 6.34 -7.13 12.65
N THR A 280 6.37 -8.26 11.95
CA THR A 280 5.68 -9.50 12.35
C THR A 280 6.70 -10.55 12.74
N LEU A 281 6.68 -11.00 14.00
CA LEU A 281 7.40 -12.18 14.44
C LEU A 281 6.70 -13.42 13.88
N CYS A 282 7.45 -14.28 13.20
CA CYS A 282 6.96 -15.51 12.59
C CYS A 282 7.53 -16.72 13.34
N ASP A 283 6.67 -17.39 14.12
CA ASP A 283 7.00 -18.65 14.78
C ASP A 283 6.80 -19.83 13.81
N PRO A 284 7.65 -20.87 13.84
CA PRO A 284 7.50 -22.07 13.00
C PRO A 284 6.15 -22.79 13.19
N LEU A 285 5.53 -22.70 14.36
CA LEU A 285 4.21 -23.25 14.68
C LEU A 285 3.05 -22.37 14.21
N GLY A 286 3.33 -21.24 13.54
CA GLY A 286 2.31 -20.38 12.94
C GLY A 286 1.78 -19.30 13.88
N LEU A 287 2.32 -19.19 15.10
CA LEU A 287 2.05 -18.03 15.95
C LEU A 287 2.65 -16.78 15.30
N ARG A 288 1.82 -15.74 15.19
CA ARG A 288 2.22 -14.44 14.65
C ARG A 288 1.93 -13.36 15.66
N ARG A 289 2.94 -12.54 15.94
CA ARG A 289 2.80 -11.31 16.75
C ARG A 289 3.29 -10.15 15.91
N SER A 290 2.55 -9.05 15.89
CA SER A 290 2.87 -7.90 15.06
C SER A 290 2.91 -6.63 15.90
N ALA A 291 3.90 -5.78 15.64
CA ALA A 291 3.94 -4.41 16.12
C ALA A 291 4.05 -3.47 14.92
N GLN A 292 3.54 -2.26 15.12
CA GLN A 292 3.49 -1.24 14.08
C GLN A 292 4.29 -0.02 14.53
N GLY A 293 5.09 0.49 13.61
CA GLY A 293 5.85 1.72 13.75
C GLY A 293 5.69 2.60 12.51
N SER A 294 6.28 3.79 12.58
CA SER A 294 6.34 4.71 11.45
C SER A 294 7.69 5.41 11.40
N VAL A 295 8.18 5.69 10.19
CA VAL A 295 9.43 6.39 9.91
C VAL A 295 9.13 7.54 8.95
N GLU A 296 9.70 8.71 9.21
CA GLU A 296 9.61 9.83 8.27
C GLU A 296 10.84 9.89 7.36
N TRP A 297 10.62 10.07 6.06
CA TRP A 297 11.66 10.33 5.07
C TRP A 297 11.51 11.72 4.47
N ASP A 298 12.61 12.45 4.41
CA ASP A 298 12.69 13.74 3.73
C ASP A 298 12.79 13.53 2.21
N LEU A 299 11.95 14.25 1.46
CA LEU A 299 11.94 14.27 0.01
C LEU A 299 12.19 15.67 -0.52
N PRO A 300 12.64 15.81 -1.78
CA PRO A 300 12.59 17.11 -2.46
C PRO A 300 11.17 17.69 -2.43
N GLY A 301 11.04 19.01 -2.31
CA GLY A 301 9.72 19.67 -2.35
C GLY A 301 9.02 19.53 -3.68
N GLU A 302 9.79 19.38 -4.76
CA GLU A 302 9.30 19.11 -6.10
C GLU A 302 10.10 17.97 -6.74
N ILE A 303 9.40 17.03 -7.37
CA ILE A 303 9.99 15.94 -8.17
C ILE A 303 9.40 16.01 -9.58
N SER A 304 10.23 16.03 -10.61
CA SER A 304 9.79 15.92 -12.00
C SER A 304 10.22 14.58 -12.60
N ILE A 305 9.26 13.88 -13.22
CA ILE A 305 9.45 12.55 -13.78
C ILE A 305 9.12 12.60 -15.28
N PRO A 306 10.08 12.31 -16.17
CA PRO A 306 9.83 12.36 -17.60
C PRO A 306 8.78 11.33 -18.03
N PRO A 307 8.14 11.48 -19.22
CA PRO A 307 7.22 10.50 -19.76
C PRO A 307 7.84 9.11 -19.80
N ARG A 308 7.13 8.10 -19.31
CA ARG A 308 7.66 6.71 -19.23
C ARG A 308 8.98 6.60 -18.46
N GLY A 309 9.28 7.60 -17.64
CA GLY A 309 10.49 7.69 -16.85
C GLY A 309 10.30 7.20 -15.43
N ARG A 310 11.41 7.18 -14.69
CA ARG A 310 11.47 6.76 -13.29
C ARG A 310 12.31 7.75 -12.50
N TRP A 311 11.86 8.07 -11.30
CA TRP A 311 12.65 8.75 -10.28
C TRP A 311 12.80 7.83 -9.08
N GLU A 312 13.97 7.81 -8.45
CA GLU A 312 14.21 7.00 -7.27
C GLU A 312 15.10 7.71 -6.24
N THR A 313 14.86 7.41 -4.96
CA THR A 313 15.71 7.86 -3.86
C THR A 313 15.94 6.71 -2.89
N PRO A 314 17.16 6.55 -2.34
CA PRO A 314 17.38 5.60 -1.25
C PRO A 314 16.66 6.08 0.01
N VAL A 315 16.06 5.14 0.73
CA VAL A 315 15.48 5.35 2.06
C VAL A 315 15.91 4.22 2.99
N VAL A 316 16.07 4.55 4.27
CA VAL A 316 16.54 3.60 5.28
C VAL A 316 15.49 3.49 6.37
N VAL A 317 15.18 2.25 6.75
CA VAL A 317 14.33 1.93 7.90
C VAL A 317 15.19 1.19 8.91
N LYS A 318 15.30 1.76 10.12
CA LYS A 318 15.93 1.03 11.21
C LYS A 318 15.04 -0.14 11.60
N ALA A 319 15.58 -1.35 11.69
CA ALA A 319 14.79 -2.55 12.02
C ALA A 319 14.00 -2.41 13.33
N ASN A 320 14.51 -1.61 14.27
CA ASN A 320 13.85 -1.33 15.55
C ASN A 320 12.73 -0.28 15.50
N ALA A 321 12.40 0.29 14.33
CA ALA A 321 11.39 1.34 14.21
C ALA A 321 9.96 0.89 14.60
N ALA A 322 9.72 -0.42 14.66
CA ALA A 322 8.45 -1.03 15.07
C ALA A 322 8.63 -2.00 16.25
N GLU A 323 9.79 -2.03 16.91
CA GLU A 323 10.08 -3.00 17.97
C GLU A 323 9.62 -2.49 19.34
N GLU A 324 8.46 -2.97 19.79
CA GLU A 324 8.11 -3.00 21.22
C GLU A 324 8.87 -4.15 21.90
N ASP A 325 9.10 -4.05 23.23
CA ASP A 325 9.86 -5.04 24.01
C ASP A 325 9.36 -6.49 23.82
N GLU A 326 8.09 -6.68 23.44
CA GLU A 326 7.45 -7.99 23.23
C GLU A 326 7.85 -8.72 21.93
N ILE A 327 8.49 -8.05 20.97
CA ILE A 327 8.92 -8.63 19.67
C ILE A 327 10.43 -8.92 19.63
N LEU A 328 11.12 -8.72 20.75
CA LEU A 328 12.58 -8.74 20.81
C LEU A 328 13.23 -10.14 20.77
N ASP A 329 12.48 -11.24 20.68
CA ASP A 329 13.10 -12.57 20.64
C ASP A 329 14.01 -12.69 19.40
N PRO A 330 15.34 -12.80 19.59
CA PRO A 330 16.30 -12.80 18.50
C PRO A 330 16.33 -14.15 17.75
N ALA A 331 15.71 -15.21 18.29
CA ALA A 331 15.75 -16.55 17.72
C ALA A 331 14.75 -16.74 16.57
N TYR A 332 13.72 -15.90 16.46
CA TYR A 332 12.66 -16.05 15.46
C TYR A 332 12.83 -15.13 14.27
N LEU A 333 12.30 -15.55 13.13
CA LEU A 333 12.23 -14.74 11.93
C LEU A 333 11.33 -13.51 12.15
N ARG A 334 11.75 -12.37 11.60
CA ARG A 334 10.89 -11.18 11.51
C ARG A 334 10.53 -10.91 10.05
N ARG A 335 9.26 -10.63 9.80
CA ARG A 335 8.74 -10.18 8.51
C ARG A 335 8.36 -8.72 8.64
N TYR A 336 9.08 -7.85 7.95
CA TYR A 336 8.76 -6.43 7.85
C TYR A 336 7.89 -6.21 6.63
N THR A 337 6.66 -5.72 6.86
CA THR A 337 5.77 -5.23 5.80
C THR A 337 5.82 -3.71 5.83
N LEU A 338 6.18 -3.11 4.70
CA LEU A 338 6.56 -1.71 4.57
C LEU A 338 5.68 -1.06 3.51
N SER A 339 5.15 0.13 3.82
CA SER A 339 4.45 0.97 2.84
C SER A 339 4.82 2.42 3.04
N ALA A 340 4.80 3.21 1.97
CA ALA A 340 4.99 4.65 2.03
C ALA A 340 3.65 5.35 1.80
N ARG A 341 3.25 6.21 2.71
CA ARG A 341 2.12 7.13 2.54
C ARG A 341 2.63 8.55 2.41
N PHE A 342 2.00 9.30 1.53
CA PHE A 342 2.35 10.68 1.26
C PHE A 342 1.21 11.59 1.74
N PRO A 343 1.50 12.66 2.48
CA PRO A 343 0.55 13.76 2.66
C PRO A 343 0.05 14.24 1.30
N ALA A 344 -1.09 14.93 1.26
CA ALA A 344 -1.71 15.37 0.00
C ALA A 344 -0.67 16.05 -0.93
N VAL A 345 -0.37 15.39 -2.05
CA VAL A 345 0.60 15.83 -3.06
C VAL A 345 -0.18 16.54 -4.16
N ARG A 346 0.35 17.64 -4.69
CA ARG A 346 -0.20 18.24 -5.91
C ARG A 346 0.49 17.60 -7.10
N LEU A 347 -0.26 16.79 -7.83
CA LEU A 347 0.19 16.11 -9.04
C LEU A 347 -0.09 17.02 -10.24
N TRP A 348 0.95 17.30 -11.02
CA TRP A 348 0.83 17.92 -12.33
C TRP A 348 1.03 16.88 -13.41
N VAL A 349 0.12 16.81 -14.37
CA VAL A 349 0.23 15.95 -15.56
C VAL A 349 0.06 16.84 -16.78
N GLY A 350 1.17 17.22 -17.42
CA GLY A 350 1.15 18.34 -18.36
C GLY A 350 0.74 19.64 -17.64
N ASP A 351 -0.33 20.29 -18.12
CA ASP A 351 -0.86 21.53 -17.56
C ASP A 351 -1.96 21.33 -16.48
N GLN A 352 -2.41 20.07 -16.28
CA GLN A 352 -3.47 19.76 -15.32
C GLN A 352 -2.89 19.58 -13.92
N ARG A 353 -3.51 20.24 -12.94
CA ARG A 353 -3.11 20.19 -11.52
C ARG A 353 -4.21 19.59 -10.67
N GLU A 354 -3.90 18.50 -9.98
CA GLU A 354 -4.86 17.81 -9.11
C GLU A 354 -4.22 17.44 -7.76
N PRO A 355 -4.90 17.66 -6.62
CA PRO A 355 -4.47 17.10 -5.35
C PRO A 355 -4.70 15.59 -5.37
N ARG A 356 -3.67 14.80 -5.05
CA ARG A 356 -3.73 13.33 -5.01
C ARG A 356 -3.10 12.79 -3.74
N ARG A 357 -3.72 11.76 -3.18
CA ARG A 357 -3.06 10.90 -2.19
C ARG A 357 -2.25 9.87 -2.95
N VAL A 358 -0.97 9.82 -2.65
CA VAL A 358 -0.06 8.82 -3.20
C VAL A 358 0.24 7.83 -2.08
N GLU A 359 0.30 6.55 -2.40
CA GLU A 359 0.69 5.47 -1.50
C GLU A 359 1.53 4.49 -2.32
N SER A 360 2.52 3.85 -1.69
CA SER A 360 3.31 2.82 -2.36
C SER A 360 2.62 1.46 -2.27
N GLU A 361 2.97 0.58 -3.19
CA GLU A 361 2.75 -0.85 -3.01
C GLU A 361 3.45 -1.37 -1.73
N LEU A 362 2.90 -2.46 -1.17
CA LEU A 362 3.47 -3.14 -0.02
C LEU A 362 4.79 -3.82 -0.40
N CYS A 363 5.83 -3.54 0.36
CA CYS A 363 7.12 -4.21 0.28
C CYS A 363 7.30 -5.12 1.48
N THR A 364 7.78 -6.36 1.26
CA THR A 364 8.07 -7.31 2.33
C THR A 364 9.56 -7.62 2.36
N VAL A 365 10.17 -7.49 3.54
CA VAL A 365 11.57 -7.86 3.81
C VAL A 365 11.61 -8.86 4.96
N LEU A 366 12.41 -9.92 4.79
CA LEU A 366 12.61 -10.94 5.83
C LEU A 366 13.91 -10.66 6.60
N ALA A 367 13.86 -10.64 7.92
CA ALA A 367 15.05 -10.53 8.76
C ALA A 367 15.30 -11.83 9.53
N PHE A 368 16.48 -12.41 9.30
CA PHE A 368 16.91 -13.67 9.86
C PHE A 368 17.75 -13.49 11.13
N PRO A 369 17.66 -14.42 12.11
CA PRO A 369 18.54 -14.43 13.28
C PRO A 369 20.03 -14.45 12.93
N LYS A 370 20.86 -13.78 13.74
CA LYS A 370 22.32 -13.73 13.56
C LYS A 370 22.99 -15.10 13.57
N ASP A 371 22.50 -16.02 14.40
CA ASP A 371 23.09 -17.36 14.60
C ASP A 371 22.72 -18.37 13.51
N THR A 372 22.31 -17.88 12.33
CA THR A 372 21.93 -18.71 11.19
C THR A 372 22.88 -18.63 9.98
N PRO A 373 24.21 -18.45 10.13
CA PRO A 373 25.13 -18.32 8.99
C PRO A 373 25.26 -19.61 8.17
N TRP A 374 24.90 -20.76 8.74
CA TRP A 374 24.87 -22.04 8.02
C TRP A 374 23.81 -22.06 6.88
N LEU A 375 22.92 -21.07 6.84
CA LEU A 375 21.96 -20.84 5.76
C LEU A 375 22.55 -20.10 4.54
N ASP A 376 23.84 -19.72 4.56
CA ASP A 376 24.50 -19.10 3.40
C ASP A 376 24.90 -20.12 2.32
N ALA A 377 24.85 -21.43 2.62
CA ALA A 377 24.92 -22.49 1.62
C ALA A 377 23.63 -22.53 0.77
N ASP A 378 23.65 -23.22 -0.38
CA ASP A 378 22.47 -23.40 -1.24
C ASP A 378 21.21 -23.71 -0.39
N PRO A 379 20.23 -22.79 -0.34
CA PRO A 379 19.07 -22.90 0.57
C PRO A 379 18.29 -24.20 0.40
N LEU A 380 18.26 -24.74 -0.82
CA LEU A 380 17.56 -25.99 -1.11
C LEU A 380 18.29 -27.20 -0.49
N VAL A 381 19.62 -27.19 -0.53
CA VAL A 381 20.46 -28.21 0.12
C VAL A 381 20.36 -28.09 1.65
N GLY A 382 20.37 -26.85 2.16
CA GLY A 382 20.16 -26.56 3.58
C GLY A 382 18.82 -27.11 4.08
N LEU A 383 17.75 -26.88 3.32
CA LEU A 383 16.41 -27.41 3.60
C LEU A 383 16.39 -28.96 3.61
N GLY A 384 17.06 -29.60 2.65
CA GLY A 384 17.18 -31.05 2.61
C GLY A 384 17.87 -31.63 3.86
N LYS A 385 18.95 -30.99 4.33
CA LYS A 385 19.67 -31.42 5.54
C LYS A 385 18.84 -31.21 6.81
N THR A 386 18.17 -30.08 6.96
CA THR A 386 17.33 -29.81 8.14
C THR A 386 16.10 -30.71 8.20
N LEU A 387 15.61 -31.21 7.05
CA LEU A 387 14.53 -32.18 6.98
C LEU A 387 14.88 -33.54 7.63
N ASP A 388 16.11 -34.00 7.52
CA ASP A 388 16.52 -35.26 8.12
C ASP A 388 16.61 -35.17 9.66
N ASP A 389 16.90 -33.97 10.19
CA ASP A 389 16.96 -33.65 11.63
C ASP A 389 15.72 -32.86 12.14
N ALA A 390 14.61 -32.89 11.40
CA ALA A 390 13.47 -31.98 11.62
C ALA A 390 12.86 -32.02 13.04
N LYS A 391 13.02 -33.13 13.76
CA LYS A 391 12.49 -33.29 15.13
C LYS A 391 13.20 -32.43 16.17
N SER A 392 14.49 -32.18 16.01
CA SER A 392 15.32 -31.43 16.97
C SER A 392 15.52 -29.98 16.57
N ARG A 393 15.26 -29.62 15.30
CA ARG A 393 15.61 -28.30 14.73
C ARG A 393 14.44 -27.68 13.93
N LEU A 394 13.29 -27.54 14.58
CA LEU A 394 12.06 -27.04 13.94
C LEU A 394 12.20 -25.62 13.37
N ASN A 395 12.82 -24.71 14.14
CA ASN A 395 13.04 -23.34 13.70
C ASN A 395 13.96 -23.30 12.47
N ASP A 396 15.05 -24.08 12.49
CA ASP A 396 16.01 -24.15 11.39
C ASP A 396 15.38 -24.68 10.10
N LEU A 397 14.48 -25.67 10.20
CA LEU A 397 13.68 -26.15 9.07
C LEU A 397 12.81 -25.02 8.47
N TYR A 398 12.15 -24.24 9.33
CA TYR A 398 11.30 -23.12 8.92
C TYR A 398 12.11 -22.00 8.25
N LEU A 399 13.23 -21.60 8.87
CA LEU A 399 14.15 -20.59 8.34
C LEU A 399 14.75 -21.03 7.00
N ALA A 400 15.16 -22.30 6.87
CA ALA A 400 15.69 -22.85 5.62
C ALA A 400 14.66 -22.79 4.49
N ALA A 401 13.40 -23.14 4.78
CA ALA A 401 12.33 -23.10 3.79
C ALA A 401 12.06 -21.68 3.28
N LEU A 402 11.98 -20.69 4.19
CA LEU A 402 11.67 -19.30 3.83
C LEU A 402 12.79 -18.56 3.11
N ARG A 403 14.02 -19.08 3.19
CA ARG A 403 15.17 -18.54 2.47
C ARG A 403 15.30 -19.06 1.04
N VAL A 404 14.53 -20.08 0.67
CA VAL A 404 14.54 -20.60 -0.70
C VAL A 404 14.06 -19.50 -1.67
N PRO A 405 14.83 -19.16 -2.71
CA PRO A 405 14.43 -18.20 -3.71
C PRO A 405 13.13 -18.62 -4.41
N LYS A 406 12.31 -17.64 -4.82
CA LYS A 406 11.01 -17.92 -5.47
C LYS A 406 11.11 -18.86 -6.68
N GLN A 407 12.21 -18.79 -7.44
CA GLN A 407 12.45 -19.65 -8.62
C GLN A 407 12.62 -21.14 -8.26
N ASP A 408 13.04 -21.46 -7.03
CA ASP A 408 13.23 -22.82 -6.53
C ASP A 408 12.12 -23.24 -5.55
N ALA A 409 11.12 -22.39 -5.31
CA ALA A 409 10.02 -22.65 -4.38
C ALA A 409 9.25 -23.94 -4.72
N ALA A 410 9.08 -24.25 -6.01
CA ALA A 410 8.44 -25.49 -6.45
C ALA A 410 9.25 -26.74 -6.06
N LYS A 411 10.59 -26.69 -6.15
CA LYS A 411 11.47 -27.79 -5.75
C LYS A 411 11.45 -27.97 -4.23
N ALA A 412 11.50 -26.87 -3.48
CA ALA A 412 11.39 -26.91 -2.03
C ALA A 412 10.04 -27.47 -1.58
N ALA A 413 8.94 -27.05 -2.22
CA ALA A 413 7.61 -27.59 -1.95
C ALA A 413 7.55 -29.10 -2.25
N ASP A 414 8.17 -29.58 -3.33
CA ASP A 414 8.28 -31.02 -3.63
C ASP A 414 9.04 -31.78 -2.54
N LEU A 415 10.17 -31.26 -2.07
CA LEU A 415 10.92 -31.87 -0.96
C LEU A 415 10.05 -31.98 0.31
N LEU A 416 9.35 -30.91 0.67
CA LEU A 416 8.49 -30.88 1.85
C LEU A 416 7.30 -31.84 1.71
N VAL A 417 6.61 -31.86 0.56
CA VAL A 417 5.47 -32.76 0.31
C VAL A 417 5.90 -34.22 0.38
N ARG A 418 7.06 -34.57 -0.17
CA ARG A 418 7.60 -35.95 -0.10
C ARG A 418 8.05 -36.34 1.29
N ALA A 419 8.43 -35.38 2.12
CA ALA A 419 8.81 -35.61 3.50
C ALA A 419 7.59 -35.82 4.41
N LEU A 420 6.42 -35.22 4.11
CA LEU A 420 5.21 -35.31 4.94
C LEU A 420 4.83 -36.73 5.40
N PRO A 421 4.85 -37.78 4.55
CA PRO A 421 4.53 -39.14 4.97
C PRO A 421 5.43 -39.70 6.08
N ARG A 422 6.71 -39.25 6.16
CA ARG A 422 7.66 -39.66 7.22
C ARG A 422 7.22 -39.19 8.61
N PHE A 423 6.35 -38.19 8.68
CA PHE A 423 5.94 -37.49 9.91
C PHE A 423 4.44 -37.63 10.23
N LEU A 424 3.79 -38.70 9.76
CA LEU A 424 2.37 -38.96 10.06
C LEU A 424 2.10 -39.53 11.46
N GLY A 425 3.13 -39.97 12.18
CA GLY A 425 3.00 -40.55 13.52
C GLY A 425 2.53 -39.54 14.59
N PRO A 426 1.89 -40.00 15.68
CA PRO A 426 1.31 -39.12 16.71
C PRO A 426 2.35 -38.23 17.42
N SER A 427 3.60 -38.68 17.53
CA SER A 427 4.70 -37.90 18.13
C SER A 427 5.28 -36.82 17.20
N CYS A 428 4.83 -36.73 15.95
CA CYS A 428 5.36 -35.81 14.95
C CYS A 428 4.46 -34.58 14.72
N GLY A 429 3.50 -34.33 15.62
CA GLY A 429 2.56 -33.21 15.52
C GLY A 429 3.23 -31.86 15.20
N PRO A 430 4.19 -31.39 16.02
CA PRO A 430 4.87 -30.13 15.77
C PRO A 430 5.62 -30.08 14.44
N VAL A 431 6.37 -31.15 14.09
CA VAL A 431 7.10 -31.22 12.81
C VAL A 431 6.14 -31.08 11.63
N ARG A 432 5.01 -31.77 11.69
CA ARG A 432 3.97 -31.72 10.65
C ARG A 432 3.38 -30.32 10.52
N GLU A 433 3.09 -29.64 11.62
CA GLU A 433 2.60 -28.26 11.61
C GLU A 433 3.61 -27.32 10.94
N VAL A 434 4.89 -27.40 11.32
CA VAL A 434 5.97 -26.62 10.69
C VAL A 434 6.06 -26.90 9.19
N LEU A 435 6.05 -28.17 8.77
CA LEU A 435 6.10 -28.53 7.35
C LEU A 435 4.92 -27.93 6.57
N THR A 436 3.71 -27.98 7.12
CA THR A 436 2.53 -27.39 6.48
C THR A 436 2.58 -25.87 6.44
N ASN A 437 3.15 -25.22 7.46
CA ASN A 437 3.36 -23.78 7.48
C ASN A 437 4.40 -23.36 6.43
N CYS A 438 5.52 -24.10 6.32
CA CYS A 438 6.51 -23.88 5.26
C CYS A 438 5.88 -24.01 3.86
N LEU A 439 5.02 -25.01 3.66
CA LEU A 439 4.30 -25.20 2.39
C LEU A 439 3.35 -24.03 2.09
N GLY A 440 2.61 -23.56 3.09
CA GLY A 440 1.75 -22.38 2.94
C GLY A 440 2.52 -21.13 2.53
N GLU A 441 3.68 -20.89 3.14
CA GLU A 441 4.51 -19.73 2.82
C GLU A 441 5.19 -19.84 1.44
N LEU A 442 5.66 -21.03 1.05
CA LEU A 442 6.31 -21.25 -0.24
C LEU A 442 5.33 -21.19 -1.42
N THR A 443 4.10 -21.65 -1.22
CA THR A 443 3.10 -21.81 -2.29
C THR A 443 2.04 -20.72 -2.31
N GLY A 444 1.84 -20.01 -1.20
CA GLY A 444 0.72 -19.08 -1.00
C GLY A 444 -0.65 -19.76 -0.83
N LEU A 445 -0.69 -21.09 -0.71
CA LEU A 445 -1.93 -21.86 -0.54
C LEU A 445 -2.26 -22.06 0.94
N ASP A 446 -3.54 -21.93 1.29
CA ASP A 446 -4.01 -22.17 2.66
C ASP A 446 -4.83 -23.46 2.75
N TYR A 447 -4.13 -24.59 2.93
CA TYR A 447 -4.75 -25.86 3.30
C TYR A 447 -4.65 -26.14 4.81
N GLY A 448 -4.16 -25.17 5.59
CA GLY A 448 -3.81 -25.35 7.00
C GLY A 448 -2.96 -26.60 7.22
N HIS A 449 -3.31 -27.37 8.26
CA HIS A 449 -2.60 -28.60 8.66
C HIS A 449 -3.14 -29.88 8.00
N ASP A 450 -3.94 -29.78 6.94
CA ASP A 450 -4.51 -30.94 6.25
C ASP A 450 -3.50 -31.60 5.30
N VAL A 451 -2.76 -32.58 5.84
CA VAL A 451 -1.74 -33.33 5.08
C VAL A 451 -2.32 -34.03 3.85
N LYS A 452 -3.58 -34.47 3.87
CA LYS A 452 -4.17 -35.16 2.71
C LYS A 452 -4.33 -34.20 1.53
N LYS A 453 -4.74 -32.95 1.80
CA LYS A 453 -4.83 -31.90 0.77
C LYS A 453 -3.46 -31.56 0.20
N TRP A 454 -2.44 -31.40 1.04
CA TRP A 454 -1.07 -31.15 0.59
C TRP A 454 -0.52 -32.28 -0.30
N LEU A 455 -0.72 -33.54 0.09
CA LEU A 455 -0.31 -34.70 -0.71
C LEU A 455 -1.09 -34.79 -2.03
N ALA A 456 -2.38 -34.49 -2.04
CA ALA A 456 -3.19 -34.49 -3.25
C ALA A 456 -2.74 -33.37 -4.21
N TRP A 457 -2.51 -32.16 -3.69
CA TRP A 457 -2.01 -31.02 -4.45
C TRP A 457 -0.64 -31.33 -5.08
N GLY A 458 0.29 -31.88 -4.31
CA GLY A 458 1.63 -32.17 -4.80
C GLY A 458 1.65 -33.19 -5.94
N LYS A 459 0.74 -34.17 -5.95
CA LYS A 459 0.60 -35.13 -7.07
C LYS A 459 0.13 -34.48 -8.38
N VAL A 460 -0.65 -33.41 -8.28
CA VAL A 460 -1.24 -32.73 -9.44
C VAL A 460 -0.34 -31.62 -9.96
N SER A 461 0.29 -30.88 -9.05
CA SER A 461 0.90 -29.58 -9.38
C SER A 461 2.41 -29.60 -9.48
N LEU A 462 3.08 -30.60 -8.89
CA LEU A 462 4.52 -30.69 -8.91
C LEU A 462 4.98 -31.61 -10.05
N PRO A 463 6.07 -31.27 -10.75
CA PRO A 463 6.59 -32.14 -11.79
C PRO A 463 6.88 -33.52 -11.19
N ALA A 464 6.47 -34.57 -11.92
CA ALA A 464 6.85 -35.92 -11.55
C ALA A 464 8.39 -35.96 -11.39
N PRO A 465 8.92 -36.65 -10.37
CA PRO A 465 10.35 -36.85 -10.29
C PRO A 465 10.85 -37.35 -11.65
N PRO A 466 12.01 -36.87 -12.13
CA PRO A 466 12.60 -37.48 -13.31
C PRO A 466 12.62 -38.98 -13.03
N ALA A 467 11.94 -39.76 -13.90
CA ALA A 467 11.91 -41.21 -13.77
C ALA A 467 13.36 -41.62 -13.58
N ALA A 468 13.67 -42.26 -12.45
CA ALA A 468 15.04 -42.62 -12.10
C ALA A 468 15.63 -43.24 -13.35
N SER A 469 16.52 -42.50 -14.02
CA SER A 469 17.04 -42.89 -15.31
C SER A 469 17.57 -44.29 -15.09
N ASP A 470 16.97 -45.27 -15.79
CA ASP A 470 17.31 -46.68 -15.61
C ASP A 470 18.84 -46.74 -15.52
N PRO A 471 19.39 -47.37 -14.48
CA PRO A 471 20.84 -47.45 -14.32
C PRO A 471 21.39 -47.85 -15.69
N PRO A 472 22.31 -47.05 -16.26
CA PRO A 472 22.67 -47.15 -17.67
C PRO A 472 22.87 -48.61 -17.98
N ALA A 473 22.06 -49.14 -18.91
CA ALA A 473 22.07 -50.56 -19.24
C ALA A 473 23.55 -50.97 -19.36
N PRO A 474 23.97 -52.03 -18.63
CA PRO A 474 25.37 -52.41 -18.59
C PRO A 474 25.87 -52.46 -20.03
N ALA A 475 26.94 -51.71 -20.31
CA ALA A 475 27.45 -51.57 -21.66
C ALA A 475 27.58 -52.96 -22.29
N PRO A 476 26.94 -53.23 -23.44
CA PRO A 476 27.03 -54.53 -24.08
C PRO A 476 28.49 -54.76 -24.49
N GLY A 477 29.22 -55.58 -23.73
CA GLY A 477 30.58 -55.99 -24.08
C GLY A 477 31.64 -55.97 -22.98
N THR A 478 31.35 -55.56 -21.73
CA THR A 478 32.28 -55.83 -20.63
C THR A 478 32.01 -57.21 -20.05
N ASP A 479 32.65 -58.23 -20.64
CA ASP A 479 32.83 -59.52 -19.99
C ASP A 479 33.42 -59.31 -18.58
N PRO A 480 32.84 -59.91 -17.53
CA PRO A 480 33.42 -59.83 -16.21
C PRO A 480 34.76 -60.57 -16.24
N ALA A 481 35.86 -59.81 -16.14
CA ALA A 481 37.18 -60.37 -15.92
C ALA A 481 37.12 -61.34 -14.72
N PRO A 482 37.76 -62.52 -14.81
CA PRO A 482 37.73 -63.50 -13.73
C PRO A 482 38.36 -62.90 -12.48
N ARG A 483 37.54 -62.76 -11.41
CA ARG A 483 38.02 -62.45 -10.07
C ARG A 483 38.92 -63.59 -9.58
N LYS A 484 40.22 -63.45 -9.77
CA LYS A 484 41.22 -64.07 -8.89
C LYS A 484 41.18 -63.30 -7.57
N ASP A 485 41.26 -64.05 -6.47
CA ASP A 485 41.41 -63.56 -5.10
C ASP A 485 40.12 -63.07 -4.42
N ALA A 486 39.18 -64.00 -4.20
CA ALA A 486 38.25 -63.90 -3.08
C ALA A 486 38.74 -64.82 -1.95
N PRO A 487 38.96 -64.32 -0.71
CA PRO A 487 39.32 -65.17 0.43
C PRO A 487 38.13 -66.07 0.82
N PRO A 488 38.39 -67.24 1.43
CA PRO A 488 37.37 -68.22 1.74
C PRO A 488 36.38 -67.71 2.78
N VAL A 489 35.10 -67.90 2.48
CA VAL A 489 33.97 -67.71 3.39
C VAL A 489 34.05 -68.78 4.49
N PRO A 490 34.05 -68.44 5.78
CA PRO A 490 33.92 -69.43 6.84
C PRO A 490 32.52 -70.02 6.84
N GLY A 491 32.45 -71.35 6.78
CA GLY A 491 31.22 -72.12 6.82
C GLY A 491 30.52 -72.07 8.19
N PRO A 492 29.28 -72.55 8.27
CA PRO A 492 28.46 -72.48 9.46
C PRO A 492 28.76 -73.66 10.39
N ASP A 493 29.52 -73.41 11.46
CA ASP A 493 29.53 -74.33 12.59
C ASP A 493 28.32 -74.06 13.47
N GLY A 494 27.45 -75.06 13.52
CA GLY A 494 26.39 -75.15 14.52
C GLY A 494 26.89 -75.79 15.82
N SER A 495 26.01 -75.68 16.81
CA SER A 495 25.83 -76.61 17.94
C SER A 495 26.45 -76.24 19.30
N ALA A 496 25.52 -75.90 20.21
CA ALA A 496 25.29 -76.49 21.54
C ALA A 496 26.12 -76.06 22.77
N ALA A 497 25.36 -76.11 23.89
CA ALA A 497 25.69 -76.20 25.32
C ALA A 497 25.52 -74.86 26.08
N GLU A 498 24.44 -74.72 26.87
CA GLU A 498 24.30 -75.12 28.28
C GLU A 498 25.17 -74.29 29.23
N GLY A 499 24.50 -73.57 30.14
CA GLY A 499 25.07 -72.71 31.17
C GLY A 499 24.08 -71.64 31.63
#